data_AF-A0A7S1E6X6-F1
#
_entry.id   AF-A0A7S1E6X6-F1
#
_cell.length_a   1.000
_cell.length_b   1.000
_cell.length_c   1.000
_cell.angle_alpha   90.00
_cell.angle_beta   90.00
_cell.angle_gamma   90.00
#
_symmetry.space_group_name_H-M   'P 1'
#
loop_
_entity.id
_entity.type
_entity.pdbx_description
1 polymer ?
#
loop_
_entity_poly.entity_id
_entity_poly.type
_entity_poly.pdbx_seq_one_letter_code
_entity_poly.pdbx_strand_id
1 'polypeptide(L)'
;TLKDRTEPPDEGALMGLLAPLTEALQVLHGEHCYHRDIAPDNILLVSATGRPLLLDFGAARRVIGDMTQALTVILKPGYAPIEQHAEVPGMKQGPWTDVYALAAVVYWAITDRTPPPSVGRLLKDEHVPLAQLTSLVQERYSARLIQAVDRALQVLRDDRTPSMAAFREDLGLAGEFIPTPSRMQDELGGLMPEMRKVLLLVAMDDMSYEEAAALLSVPIGTVRSRVSRARTHLRTRLKAR
;
A
#
# COMPACT_ATOMS: atom_id res chain seq x y z
N THR A 1 -6.06 -13.64 -6.14
CA THR A 1 -5.59 -12.26 -5.90
C THR A 1 -6.73 -11.31 -6.19
N LEU A 2 -6.68 -10.03 -5.81
CA LEU A 2 -7.76 -9.09 -6.18
C LEU A 2 -7.99 -9.05 -7.70
N LYS A 3 -6.97 -9.38 -8.52
CA LYS A 3 -7.03 -9.43 -9.99
C LYS A 3 -7.73 -10.66 -10.57
N ASP A 4 -7.98 -11.69 -9.77
CA ASP A 4 -8.53 -12.97 -10.25
C ASP A 4 -10.04 -13.07 -10.04
N ARG A 5 -10.72 -11.96 -9.71
CA ARG A 5 -12.17 -11.93 -9.44
C ARG A 5 -12.94 -11.64 -10.73
N THR A 6 -14.03 -12.38 -10.95
CA THR A 6 -14.92 -12.22 -12.09
C THR A 6 -15.95 -11.10 -11.91
N GLU A 7 -16.17 -10.66 -10.67
CA GLU A 7 -17.09 -9.60 -10.31
C GLU A 7 -16.47 -8.65 -9.27
N PRO A 8 -16.89 -7.37 -9.24
CA PRO A 8 -16.49 -6.45 -8.18
C PRO A 8 -16.83 -7.00 -6.79
N PRO A 9 -15.98 -6.82 -5.77
CA PRO A 9 -16.30 -7.20 -4.40
C PRO A 9 -17.59 -6.54 -3.91
N ASP A 10 -18.28 -7.17 -2.97
CA ASP A 10 -19.27 -6.46 -2.17
C ASP A 10 -18.57 -5.56 -1.13
N GLU A 11 -19.34 -4.67 -0.50
CA GLU A 11 -18.83 -3.77 0.53
C GLU A 11 -18.20 -4.53 1.70
N GLY A 12 -18.81 -5.65 2.13
CA GLY A 12 -18.28 -6.47 3.21
C GLY A 12 -16.86 -7.00 2.93
N ALA A 13 -16.62 -7.50 1.72
CA ALA A 13 -15.29 -7.95 1.30
C ALA A 13 -14.29 -6.80 1.18
N LEU A 14 -14.73 -5.62 0.72
CA LEU A 14 -13.88 -4.42 0.72
C LEU A 14 -13.52 -3.98 2.13
N MET A 15 -14.46 -4.00 3.07
CA MET A 15 -14.20 -3.65 4.47
C MET A 15 -13.31 -4.69 5.16
N GLY A 16 -13.47 -5.98 4.85
CA GLY A 16 -12.57 -7.05 5.29
C GLY A 16 -11.14 -6.91 4.75
N LEU A 17 -10.96 -6.23 3.62
CA LEU A 17 -9.66 -5.82 3.08
C LEU A 17 -9.13 -4.57 3.79
N LEU A 18 -9.97 -3.54 3.89
CA LEU A 18 -9.57 -2.21 4.35
C LEU A 18 -9.25 -2.17 5.84
N ALA A 19 -10.02 -2.83 6.69
CA ALA A 19 -9.79 -2.81 8.13
C ALA A 19 -8.36 -3.24 8.54
N PRO A 20 -7.87 -4.44 8.16
CA PRO A 20 -6.51 -4.86 8.50
C PRO A 20 -5.41 -4.08 7.76
N LEU A 21 -5.63 -3.64 6.51
CA LEU A 21 -4.63 -2.86 5.77
C LEU A 21 -4.43 -1.47 6.37
N THR A 22 -5.52 -0.78 6.70
CA THR A 22 -5.47 0.55 7.31
C THR A 22 -4.88 0.48 8.73
N GLU A 23 -5.09 -0.61 9.47
CA GLU A 23 -4.40 -0.89 10.73
C GLU A 23 -2.88 -0.99 10.54
N ALA A 24 -2.42 -1.85 9.63
CA ALA A 24 -1.00 -2.05 9.37
C ALA A 24 -0.31 -0.75 8.93
N LEU A 25 -0.96 0.01 8.06
CA LEU A 25 -0.45 1.29 7.58
C LEU A 25 -0.45 2.36 8.67
N GLN A 26 -1.46 2.40 9.55
CA GLN A 26 -1.48 3.34 10.67
C GLN A 26 -0.30 3.09 11.63
N VAL A 27 0.02 1.83 11.92
CA VAL A 27 1.21 1.47 12.72
C VAL A 27 2.49 1.93 12.02
N LEU A 28 2.61 1.66 10.72
CA LEU A 28 3.77 2.07 9.93
C LEU A 28 3.96 3.59 9.94
N HIS A 29 2.86 4.33 9.77
CA HIS A 29 2.84 5.79 9.74
C HIS A 29 3.21 6.41 11.09
N GLY A 30 2.88 5.75 12.20
CA GLY A 30 3.32 6.16 13.54
C GLY A 30 4.84 6.22 13.70
N GLU A 31 5.55 5.34 12.97
CA GLU A 31 7.01 5.30 12.92
C GLU A 31 7.61 6.19 11.81
N HIS A 32 6.80 7.08 11.20
CA HIS A 32 7.19 7.94 10.07
C HIS A 32 7.73 7.16 8.87
N CYS A 33 7.29 5.92 8.72
CA CYS A 33 7.54 5.08 7.57
C CYS A 33 6.27 5.06 6.70
N TYR A 34 6.44 5.19 5.38
CA TYR A 34 5.33 5.19 4.42
C TYR A 34 5.63 4.17 3.33
N HIS A 35 4.64 3.40 2.90
CA HIS A 35 4.82 2.27 1.98
C HIS A 35 5.18 2.72 0.55
N ARG A 36 4.52 3.75 0.02
CA ARG A 36 4.83 4.43 -1.27
C ARG A 36 4.74 3.56 -2.53
N ASP A 37 4.22 2.34 -2.42
CA ASP A 37 4.03 1.39 -3.53
C ASP A 37 2.81 0.50 -3.27
N ILE A 38 1.73 1.08 -2.73
CA ILE A 38 0.48 0.33 -2.52
C ILE A 38 -0.21 0.17 -3.87
N ALA A 39 -0.44 -1.08 -4.25
CA ALA A 39 -1.13 -1.47 -5.48
C ALA A 39 -1.63 -2.92 -5.36
N PRO A 40 -2.52 -3.41 -6.24
CA PRO A 40 -3.13 -4.72 -6.08
C PRO A 40 -2.15 -5.90 -6.09
N ASP A 41 -1.01 -5.76 -6.77
CA ASP A 41 0.06 -6.75 -6.83
C ASP A 41 0.89 -6.84 -5.53
N ASN A 42 0.80 -5.81 -4.68
CA ASN A 42 1.42 -5.75 -3.36
C ASN A 42 0.43 -6.07 -2.22
N ILE A 43 -0.81 -6.47 -2.55
CA ILE A 43 -1.81 -6.92 -1.57
C ILE A 43 -2.16 -8.37 -1.86
N LEU A 44 -1.74 -9.27 -0.97
CA LEU A 44 -2.00 -10.70 -1.08
C LEU A 44 -3.17 -11.09 -0.18
N LEU A 45 -4.19 -11.73 -0.74
CA LEU A 45 -5.25 -12.36 0.04
C LEU A 45 -4.81 -13.79 0.40
N VAL A 46 -4.71 -14.08 1.70
CA VAL A 46 -4.36 -15.42 2.22
C VAL A 46 -5.59 -16.32 2.11
N SER A 47 -5.51 -17.39 1.31
CA SER A 47 -6.65 -18.27 1.00
C SER A 47 -7.27 -18.92 2.23
N ALA A 48 -6.44 -19.41 3.16
CA ALA A 48 -6.89 -20.03 4.41
C ALA A 48 -7.74 -19.13 5.31
N THR A 49 -7.52 -17.81 5.29
CA THR A 49 -8.13 -16.89 6.26
C THR A 49 -8.89 -15.73 5.62
N GLY A 50 -8.80 -15.55 4.31
CA GLY A 50 -9.34 -14.40 3.58
C GLY A 50 -8.70 -13.05 3.94
N ARG A 51 -7.64 -13.04 4.76
CA ARG A 51 -7.03 -11.80 5.27
C ARG A 51 -6.02 -11.24 4.28
N PRO A 52 -5.93 -9.91 4.14
CA PRO A 52 -4.91 -9.30 3.32
C PRO A 52 -3.57 -9.18 4.03
N LEU A 53 -2.51 -9.36 3.26
CA LEU A 53 -1.14 -9.09 3.64
C LEU A 53 -0.54 -8.07 2.67
N LEU A 54 0.04 -7.01 3.24
CA LEU A 54 0.77 -6.01 2.47
C LEU A 54 2.20 -6.52 2.23
N LEU A 55 2.63 -6.48 0.97
CA LEU A 55 3.92 -6.97 0.49
C LEU A 55 4.77 -5.81 -0.02
N ASP A 56 6.08 -6.05 -0.11
CA ASP A 56 7.02 -5.22 -0.85
C ASP A 56 7.19 -3.78 -0.33
N PHE A 57 7.66 -3.64 0.91
CA PHE A 57 8.19 -2.39 1.49
C PHE A 57 9.44 -1.82 0.80
N GLY A 58 9.80 -2.29 -0.40
CA GLY A 58 11.04 -1.88 -1.08
C GLY A 58 11.06 -0.42 -1.56
N ALA A 59 9.91 0.24 -1.54
CA ALA A 59 9.79 1.68 -1.77
C ALA A 59 9.52 2.46 -0.47
N ALA A 60 9.37 1.77 0.66
CA ALA A 60 9.11 2.42 1.92
C ALA A 60 10.36 3.20 2.32
N ARG A 61 10.19 4.44 2.77
CA ARG A 61 11.31 5.24 3.31
C ARG A 61 10.89 5.94 4.58
N ARG A 62 11.81 6.04 5.53
CA ARG A 62 11.67 6.89 6.71
C ARG A 62 12.02 8.33 6.35
N VAL A 63 11.31 9.30 6.92
CA VAL A 63 11.67 10.73 6.79
C VAL A 63 12.88 11.01 7.67
N ILE A 64 14.05 10.51 7.31
CA ILE A 64 15.33 10.96 7.87
C ILE A 64 15.80 12.09 6.96
N GLY A 65 16.10 13.25 7.55
CA GLY A 65 16.39 14.49 6.84
C GLY A 65 17.43 14.34 5.74
N ASP A 66 17.19 15.06 4.64
CA ASP A 66 18.08 15.28 3.50
C ASP A 66 18.94 14.07 3.10
N MET A 67 18.48 13.25 2.16
CA MET A 67 19.34 12.80 1.05
C MET A 67 18.52 12.38 -0.18
N THR A 68 18.67 13.20 -1.21
CA THR A 68 18.41 12.93 -2.61
C THR A 68 19.22 11.71 -3.09
N GLN A 69 18.57 10.55 -3.16
CA GLN A 69 18.96 9.54 -4.15
C GLN A 69 17.77 9.23 -5.04
N ALA A 70 17.83 9.82 -6.23
CA ALA A 70 17.03 9.47 -7.39
C ALA A 70 17.49 8.11 -7.92
N LEU A 71 17.22 7.06 -7.15
CA LEU A 71 17.00 5.75 -7.76
C LEU A 71 15.69 5.89 -8.52
N THR A 72 15.68 5.55 -9.80
CA THR A 72 14.53 5.64 -10.69
C THR A 72 13.38 4.78 -10.14
N VAL A 73 12.58 5.33 -9.24
CA VAL A 73 11.39 4.67 -8.72
C VAL A 73 10.41 4.63 -9.88
N ILE A 74 10.22 3.44 -10.44
CA ILE A 74 9.18 3.22 -11.44
C ILE A 74 7.85 3.30 -10.69
N LEU A 75 7.20 4.46 -10.78
CA LEU A 75 5.88 4.68 -10.19
C LEU A 75 4.82 3.90 -10.96
N LYS A 76 3.85 3.33 -10.25
CA LYS A 76 2.69 2.65 -10.84
C LYS A 76 1.64 3.69 -11.24
N PRO A 77 1.36 3.89 -12.54
CA PRO A 77 0.37 4.87 -12.98
C PRO A 77 -1.00 4.62 -12.33
N GLY A 78 -1.67 5.68 -11.92
CA GLY A 78 -2.99 5.63 -11.27
C GLY A 78 -2.97 5.34 -9.76
N TYR A 79 -1.91 4.70 -9.25
CA TYR A 79 -1.73 4.45 -7.81
C TYR A 79 -0.80 5.45 -7.13
N ALA A 80 0.19 5.98 -7.85
CA ALA A 80 1.12 6.98 -7.33
C ALA A 80 0.51 8.40 -7.38
N PRO A 81 0.32 9.07 -6.24
CA PRO A 81 -0.10 10.47 -6.21
C PRO A 81 1.05 11.42 -6.61
N ILE A 82 0.69 12.67 -6.91
CA ILE A 82 1.58 13.65 -7.55
C ILE A 82 2.86 13.92 -6.74
N GLU A 83 2.78 13.90 -5.41
CA GLU A 83 3.93 14.15 -4.53
C GLU A 83 5.02 13.05 -4.57
N GLN A 84 4.76 11.91 -5.21
CA GLN A 84 5.80 10.90 -5.44
C GLN A 84 6.64 11.16 -6.69
N HIS A 85 6.21 12.04 -7.58
CA HIS A 85 6.95 12.36 -8.79
C HIS A 85 8.15 13.26 -8.46
N ALA A 86 9.36 12.73 -8.66
CA ALA A 86 10.63 13.40 -8.34
C ALA A 86 10.86 14.71 -9.11
N GLU A 87 10.08 14.96 -10.15
CA GLU A 87 10.16 16.15 -11.01
C GLU A 87 9.45 17.37 -10.41
N VAL A 88 8.79 17.25 -9.26
CA VAL A 88 8.12 18.36 -8.56
C VAL A 88 8.88 18.72 -7.27
N PRO A 89 9.83 19.68 -7.32
CA PRO A 89 10.57 20.13 -6.15
C PRO A 89 9.64 20.61 -5.03
N GLY A 90 9.94 20.25 -3.77
CA GLY A 90 9.25 20.75 -2.58
C GLY A 90 8.01 19.97 -2.13
N MET A 91 7.57 18.94 -2.89
CA MET A 91 6.48 18.08 -2.44
C MET A 91 6.97 17.01 -1.45
N LYS A 92 6.54 17.13 -0.19
CA LYS A 92 6.80 16.12 0.84
C LYS A 92 5.81 14.96 0.71
N GLN A 93 6.32 13.74 0.82
CA GLN A 93 5.53 12.52 0.98
C GLN A 93 5.14 12.34 2.46
N GLY A 94 3.98 11.74 2.71
CA GLY A 94 3.43 11.58 4.05
C GLY A 94 2.37 10.47 4.11
N PRO A 95 1.66 10.33 5.25
CA PRO A 95 0.57 9.36 5.40
C PRO A 95 -0.48 9.42 4.27
N TRP A 96 -0.80 10.63 3.80
CA TRP A 96 -1.73 10.90 2.70
C TRP A 96 -1.29 10.28 1.35
N THR A 97 -0.01 9.97 1.19
CA THR A 97 0.52 9.31 -0.01
C THR A 97 0.01 7.87 -0.09
N ASP A 98 0.07 7.13 1.02
CA ASP A 98 -0.44 5.76 1.11
C ASP A 98 -1.99 5.73 1.13
N VAL A 99 -2.63 6.75 1.69
CA VAL A 99 -4.11 6.90 1.66
C VAL A 99 -4.61 6.94 0.22
N TYR A 100 -4.00 7.78 -0.64
CA TYR A 100 -4.36 7.85 -2.06
C TYR A 100 -4.19 6.50 -2.75
N ALA A 101 -3.03 5.86 -2.55
CA ALA A 101 -2.71 4.62 -3.22
C ALA A 101 -3.65 3.47 -2.80
N LEU A 102 -4.03 3.41 -1.52
CA LEU A 102 -5.02 2.45 -1.03
C LEU A 102 -6.42 2.75 -1.59
N ALA A 103 -6.83 4.01 -1.65
CA ALA A 103 -8.10 4.41 -2.26
C ALA A 103 -8.15 4.08 -3.77
N ALA A 104 -7.03 4.24 -4.48
CA ALA A 104 -6.90 3.83 -5.87
C ALA A 104 -7.07 2.31 -6.06
N VAL A 105 -6.59 1.49 -5.11
CA VAL A 105 -6.86 0.03 -5.10
C VAL A 105 -8.35 -0.25 -4.95
N VAL A 106 -9.06 0.46 -4.05
CA VAL A 106 -10.50 0.27 -3.86
C VAL A 106 -11.27 0.71 -5.10
N TYR A 107 -10.95 1.88 -5.66
CA TYR A 107 -11.57 2.38 -6.89
C TYR A 107 -11.38 1.40 -8.05
N TRP A 108 -10.17 0.86 -8.23
CA TRP A 108 -9.92 -0.16 -9.23
C TRP A 108 -10.70 -1.46 -8.94
N ALA A 109 -10.76 -1.91 -7.70
CA ALA A 109 -11.52 -3.11 -7.34
C ALA A 109 -13.03 -2.96 -7.64
N ILE A 110 -13.59 -1.75 -7.48
CA ILE A 110 -14.99 -1.45 -7.76
C ILE A 110 -15.28 -1.32 -9.26
N THR A 111 -14.38 -0.67 -10.00
CA THR A 111 -14.65 -0.19 -11.38
C THR A 111 -13.92 -0.97 -12.48
N ASP A 112 -12.99 -1.85 -12.09
CA ASP A 112 -12.00 -2.50 -12.95
C ASP A 112 -11.14 -1.51 -13.76
N ARG A 113 -11.10 -0.24 -13.34
CA ARG A 113 -10.33 0.84 -13.96
C ARG A 113 -9.51 1.56 -12.90
N THR A 114 -8.26 1.85 -13.20
CA THR A 114 -7.43 2.69 -12.32
C THR A 114 -7.83 4.16 -12.47
N PRO A 115 -7.64 5.00 -11.43
CA PRO A 115 -7.69 6.44 -11.61
C PRO A 115 -6.72 6.89 -12.71
N PRO A 116 -7.01 8.00 -13.43
CA PRO A 116 -6.04 8.57 -14.35
C PRO A 116 -4.71 8.90 -13.63
N PRO A 117 -3.56 8.85 -14.31
CA PRO A 117 -2.28 9.21 -13.72
C PRO A 117 -2.32 10.60 -13.08
N SER A 118 -1.78 10.75 -11.87
CA SER A 118 -1.87 11.96 -11.06
C SER A 118 -1.31 13.22 -11.74
N VAL A 119 -0.23 13.08 -12.53
CA VAL A 119 0.32 14.16 -13.37
C VAL A 119 -0.70 14.63 -14.41
N GLY A 120 -1.39 13.70 -15.07
CA GLY A 120 -2.45 14.03 -16.02
C GLY A 120 -3.61 14.74 -15.33
N ARG A 121 -4.00 14.28 -14.13
CA ARG A 121 -5.06 14.90 -13.33
C ARG A 121 -4.75 16.33 -12.90
N LEU A 122 -3.48 16.67 -12.68
CA LEU A 122 -3.07 18.04 -12.36
C LEU A 122 -3.25 19.01 -13.54
N LEU A 123 -3.04 18.53 -14.77
CA LEU A 123 -3.23 19.33 -15.98
C LEU A 123 -4.70 19.43 -16.37
N LYS A 124 -5.41 18.31 -16.32
CA LYS A 124 -6.84 18.19 -16.61
C LYS A 124 -7.40 16.97 -15.86
N ASP A 125 -8.17 17.21 -14.80
CA ASP A 125 -8.73 16.10 -14.03
C ASP A 125 -9.92 15.47 -14.76
N GLU A 126 -9.66 14.34 -15.41
CA GLU A 126 -10.68 13.48 -16.06
C GLU A 126 -11.12 12.33 -15.14
N HIS A 127 -10.72 12.33 -13.87
CA HIS A 127 -11.18 11.35 -12.90
C HIS A 127 -12.69 11.51 -12.65
N VAL A 128 -13.41 10.39 -12.71
CA VAL A 128 -14.83 10.33 -12.37
C VAL A 128 -14.95 9.74 -10.95
N PRO A 129 -15.41 10.52 -9.96
CA PRO A 129 -15.64 10.03 -8.59
C PRO A 129 -16.65 8.88 -8.58
N LEU A 130 -16.53 7.96 -7.62
CA LEU A 130 -17.49 6.86 -7.41
C LEU A 130 -18.91 7.37 -7.23
N ALA A 131 -19.09 8.51 -6.57
CA ALA A 131 -20.39 9.16 -6.39
C ALA A 131 -21.06 9.56 -7.72
N GLN A 132 -20.29 9.70 -8.81
CA GLN A 132 -20.79 10.08 -10.14
C GLN A 132 -20.91 8.89 -11.10
N LEU A 133 -20.61 7.67 -10.65
CA LEU A 133 -20.77 6.46 -11.45
C LEU A 133 -22.24 6.02 -11.52
N THR A 134 -22.48 4.88 -12.16
CA THR A 134 -23.82 4.32 -12.37
C THR A 134 -24.57 4.11 -11.06
N SER A 135 -25.91 4.11 -11.12
CA SER A 135 -26.76 3.81 -9.96
C SER A 135 -26.42 2.46 -9.32
N LEU A 136 -25.93 1.49 -10.10
CA LEU A 136 -25.46 0.19 -9.60
C LEU A 136 -24.33 0.31 -8.57
N VAL A 137 -23.42 1.28 -8.72
CA VAL A 137 -22.38 1.53 -7.71
C VAL A 137 -23.01 2.13 -6.46
N GLN A 138 -23.89 3.11 -6.62
CA GLN A 138 -24.56 3.80 -5.51
C GLN A 138 -25.53 2.89 -4.72
N GLU A 139 -26.08 1.86 -5.37
CA GLU A 139 -26.93 0.85 -4.73
C GLU A 139 -26.13 -0.27 -4.06
N ARG A 140 -24.93 -0.58 -4.57
CA ARG A 140 -24.09 -1.68 -4.06
C ARG A 140 -23.19 -1.28 -2.89
N TYR A 141 -22.81 0.00 -2.80
CA TYR A 141 -21.89 0.50 -1.78
C TYR A 141 -22.51 1.67 -1.03
N SER A 142 -22.27 1.72 0.27
CA SER A 142 -22.74 2.79 1.14
C SER A 142 -22.19 4.14 0.70
N ALA A 143 -22.99 5.19 0.89
CA ALA A 143 -22.56 6.57 0.67
C ALA A 143 -21.28 6.90 1.46
N ARG A 144 -21.10 6.27 2.64
CA ARG A 144 -19.91 6.42 3.48
C ARG A 144 -18.66 5.91 2.79
N LEU A 145 -18.66 4.65 2.31
CA LEU A 145 -17.51 4.09 1.60
C LEU A 145 -17.18 4.91 0.35
N ILE A 146 -18.20 5.27 -0.43
CA ILE A 146 -18.06 6.09 -1.64
C ILE A 146 -17.38 7.43 -1.32
N GLN A 147 -17.90 8.17 -0.34
CA GLN A 147 -17.36 9.47 0.05
C GLN A 147 -15.94 9.36 0.60
N ALA A 148 -15.63 8.33 1.39
CA ALA A 148 -14.30 8.11 1.92
C ALA A 148 -13.27 7.89 0.81
N VAL A 149 -13.60 7.05 -0.18
CA VAL A 149 -12.72 6.77 -1.32
C VAL A 149 -12.55 8.00 -2.21
N ASP A 150 -13.64 8.71 -2.53
CA ASP A 150 -13.60 9.91 -3.38
C ASP A 150 -12.79 11.05 -2.75
N ARG A 151 -12.89 11.22 -1.43
CA ARG A 151 -12.07 12.18 -0.67
C ARG A 151 -10.60 11.75 -0.62
N ALA A 152 -10.32 10.46 -0.44
CA ALA A 152 -8.96 9.93 -0.42
C ALA A 152 -8.27 9.99 -1.81
N LEU A 153 -9.05 10.09 -2.90
CA LEU A 153 -8.55 10.23 -4.27
C LEU A 153 -8.39 11.68 -4.75
N GLN A 154 -8.56 12.69 -3.90
CA GLN A 154 -8.25 14.08 -4.28
C GLN A 154 -6.78 14.22 -4.72
N VAL A 155 -6.56 14.93 -5.83
CA VAL A 155 -5.21 15.10 -6.42
C VAL A 155 -4.33 15.90 -5.46
N LEU A 156 -4.84 17.03 -5.00
CA LEU A 156 -4.14 17.89 -4.06
C LEU A 156 -4.24 17.31 -2.65
N ARG A 157 -3.11 17.23 -1.97
CA ARG A 157 -3.04 16.63 -0.63
C ARG A 157 -3.87 17.38 0.41
N ASP A 158 -4.06 18.69 0.24
CA ASP A 158 -4.76 19.54 1.21
C ASP A 158 -6.28 19.29 1.20
N ASP A 159 -6.81 18.80 0.07
CA ASP A 159 -8.21 18.36 -0.07
C ASP A 159 -8.40 16.87 0.25
N ARG A 160 -7.29 16.12 0.32
CA ARG A 160 -7.26 14.67 0.53
C ARG A 160 -7.38 14.33 2.01
N THR A 161 -7.94 13.15 2.32
CA THR A 161 -7.89 12.58 3.67
C THR A 161 -6.43 12.52 4.18
N PRO A 162 -6.09 13.17 5.32
CA PRO A 162 -4.71 13.53 5.64
C PRO A 162 -3.89 12.39 6.27
N SER A 163 -4.55 11.37 6.84
CA SER A 163 -3.89 10.29 7.55
C SER A 163 -4.68 8.98 7.48
N MET A 164 -4.02 7.86 7.77
CA MET A 164 -4.70 6.57 7.81
C MET A 164 -5.75 6.50 8.93
N ALA A 165 -5.51 7.21 10.05
CA ALA A 165 -6.50 7.33 11.12
C ALA A 165 -7.76 8.08 10.67
N ALA A 166 -7.59 9.22 9.96
CA ALA A 166 -8.71 9.95 9.38
C ALA A 166 -9.45 9.12 8.31
N PHE A 167 -8.72 8.33 7.52
CA PHE A 167 -9.33 7.44 6.54
C PHE A 167 -10.14 6.31 7.19
N ARG A 168 -9.66 5.74 8.30
CA ARG A 168 -10.44 4.79 9.10
C ARG A 168 -11.70 5.43 9.67
N GLU A 169 -11.61 6.67 10.15
CA GLU A 169 -12.78 7.41 10.60
C GLU A 169 -13.78 7.63 9.46
N ASP A 170 -13.34 8.12 8.30
CA ASP A 170 -14.18 8.28 7.10
C ASP A 170 -14.87 6.93 6.74
N LEU A 171 -14.16 5.80 6.86
CA LEU A 171 -14.68 4.45 6.61
C LEU A 171 -15.57 3.86 7.73
N GLY A 172 -15.65 4.49 8.90
CA GLY A 172 -16.44 3.99 10.04
C GLY A 172 -15.75 2.87 10.83
N LEU A 173 -14.43 2.81 10.76
CA LEU A 173 -13.56 1.85 11.46
C LEU A 173 -12.99 2.40 12.77
N ALA A 174 -13.62 3.44 13.35
CA ALA A 174 -13.20 4.03 14.62
C ALA A 174 -13.55 3.11 15.79
N GLY A 175 -12.53 2.56 16.48
CA GLY A 175 -12.69 1.64 17.61
C GLY A 175 -11.34 1.27 18.25
N GLU A 176 -11.36 0.78 19.49
CA GLU A 176 -10.16 0.47 20.27
C GLU A 176 -9.26 -0.56 19.57
N PHE A 177 -8.02 -0.11 19.38
CA PHE A 177 -6.94 -0.83 18.75
C PHE A 177 -6.22 -1.69 19.78
N ILE A 178 -6.17 -3.01 19.56
CA ILE A 178 -5.19 -3.87 20.21
C ILE A 178 -4.23 -4.33 19.11
N PRO A 179 -3.02 -3.76 19.00
CA PRO A 179 -2.00 -4.32 18.13
C PRO A 179 -1.79 -5.76 18.57
N THR A 180 -1.86 -6.72 17.64
CA THR A 180 -1.29 -8.05 17.89
C THR A 180 0.02 -8.14 17.10
N PRO A 181 1.18 -7.89 17.74
CA PRO A 181 2.51 -8.02 17.13
C PRO A 181 2.85 -9.41 16.57
N SER A 182 2.05 -10.44 16.91
CA SER A 182 2.43 -11.84 16.76
C SER A 182 2.39 -12.39 15.33
N ARG A 183 1.58 -11.85 14.42
CA ARG A 183 1.27 -12.58 13.17
C ARG A 183 2.26 -12.37 12.03
N MET A 184 2.82 -11.16 11.88
CA MET A 184 3.94 -10.94 10.96
C MET A 184 5.17 -11.76 11.39
N GLN A 185 5.42 -11.86 12.70
CA GLN A 185 6.53 -12.66 13.25
C GLN A 185 6.33 -14.17 13.01
N ASP A 186 5.11 -14.67 13.15
CA ASP A 186 4.77 -16.07 12.85
C ASP A 186 4.95 -16.42 11.37
N GLU A 187 4.55 -15.53 10.46
CA GLU A 187 4.70 -15.74 9.01
C GLU A 187 6.15 -15.58 8.52
N LEU A 188 6.88 -14.60 9.08
CA LEU A 188 8.32 -14.45 8.88
C LEU A 188 9.09 -15.65 9.46
N GLY A 189 8.57 -16.29 10.51
CA GLY A 189 9.08 -17.49 11.17
C GLY A 189 9.31 -18.69 10.25
N GLY A 190 8.61 -18.73 9.10
CA GLY A 190 8.76 -19.78 8.08
C GLY A 190 9.91 -19.59 7.10
N LEU A 191 10.55 -18.42 7.08
CA LEU A 191 11.68 -18.11 6.19
C LEU A 191 13.00 -18.60 6.77
N MET A 192 13.95 -18.99 5.91
CA MET A 192 15.34 -19.21 6.35
C MET A 192 15.88 -17.94 7.02
N PRO A 193 16.66 -18.05 8.11
CA PRO A 193 17.13 -16.91 8.89
C PRO A 193 17.79 -15.81 8.05
N GLU A 194 18.51 -16.18 7.00
CA GLU A 194 19.23 -15.26 6.10
C GLU A 194 18.28 -14.49 5.18
N MET A 195 17.16 -15.11 4.80
CA MET A 195 16.11 -14.49 3.98
C MET A 195 15.24 -13.57 4.82
N ARG A 196 14.91 -14.01 6.04
CA ARG A 196 14.20 -13.19 7.04
C ARG A 196 15.03 -11.97 7.40
N LYS A 197 16.31 -12.14 7.72
CA LYS A 197 17.21 -11.05 8.10
C LYS A 197 17.36 -10.03 6.98
N VAL A 198 17.55 -10.46 5.73
CA VAL A 198 17.58 -9.53 4.60
C VAL A 198 16.23 -8.84 4.40
N LEU A 199 15.11 -9.57 4.47
CA LEU A 199 13.79 -8.99 4.30
C LEU A 199 13.47 -7.97 5.41
N LEU A 200 13.87 -8.25 6.65
CA LEU A 200 13.69 -7.34 7.78
C LEU A 200 14.67 -6.17 7.75
N LEU A 201 15.94 -6.37 7.39
CA LEU A 201 16.90 -5.26 7.25
C LEU A 201 16.46 -4.29 6.12
N VAL A 202 15.93 -4.82 5.02
CA VAL A 202 15.44 -4.01 3.90
C VAL A 202 14.06 -3.41 4.21
N ALA A 203 13.19 -4.08 4.96
CA ALA A 203 11.81 -3.63 5.20
C ALA A 203 11.58 -2.89 6.52
N MET A 204 12.36 -3.18 7.56
CA MET A 204 12.27 -2.59 8.91
C MET A 204 13.38 -1.58 9.17
N ASP A 205 14.61 -1.82 8.68
CA ASP A 205 15.76 -0.94 8.91
C ASP A 205 16.04 0.03 7.75
N ASP A 206 15.18 0.07 6.72
CA ASP A 206 15.25 0.98 5.57
C ASP A 206 16.61 0.96 4.85
N MET A 207 17.30 -0.19 4.90
CA MET A 207 18.61 -0.33 4.30
C MET A 207 18.50 -0.58 2.80
N SER A 208 19.30 0.17 2.03
CA SER A 208 19.52 -0.13 0.62
C SER A 208 20.09 -1.54 0.44
N TYR A 209 19.98 -2.10 -0.78
CA TYR A 209 20.55 -3.42 -1.04
C TYR A 209 22.07 -3.43 -0.88
N GLU A 210 22.70 -2.30 -1.11
CA GLU A 210 24.12 -1.99 -0.92
C GLU A 210 24.49 -1.99 0.58
N GLU A 211 23.71 -1.31 1.42
CA GLU A 211 23.93 -1.30 2.88
C GLU A 211 23.64 -2.66 3.50
N ALA A 212 22.61 -3.36 3.03
CA ALA A 212 22.33 -4.74 3.42
C ALA A 212 23.43 -5.70 3.00
N ALA A 213 24.02 -5.50 1.83
CA ALA A 213 25.17 -6.26 1.35
C ALA A 213 26.40 -6.02 2.23
N ALA A 214 26.68 -4.75 2.56
CA ALA A 214 27.79 -4.35 3.42
C ALA A 214 27.61 -4.89 4.85
N LEU A 215 26.45 -4.67 5.47
CA LEU A 215 26.15 -5.11 6.84
C LEU A 215 26.22 -6.64 6.99
N LEU A 216 25.77 -7.37 5.98
CA LEU A 216 25.77 -8.83 5.98
C LEU A 216 27.05 -9.44 5.40
N SER A 217 27.99 -8.61 4.93
CA SER A 217 29.22 -9.06 4.27
C SER A 217 28.96 -10.04 3.11
N VAL A 218 27.98 -9.73 2.25
CA VAL A 218 27.63 -10.55 1.08
C VAL A 218 27.49 -9.70 -0.19
N PRO A 219 27.64 -10.26 -1.40
CA PRO A 219 27.41 -9.51 -2.64
C PRO A 219 25.97 -8.99 -2.76
N ILE A 220 25.81 -7.82 -3.39
CA ILE A 220 24.48 -7.21 -3.64
C ILE A 220 23.53 -8.13 -4.43
N GLY A 221 24.06 -8.90 -5.39
CA GLY A 221 23.28 -9.90 -6.13
C GLY A 221 22.67 -10.97 -5.22
N THR A 222 23.36 -11.32 -4.13
CA THR A 222 22.89 -12.27 -3.12
C THR A 222 21.76 -11.67 -2.29
N VAL A 223 21.83 -10.38 -1.94
CA VAL A 223 20.76 -9.65 -1.23
C VAL A 223 19.49 -9.63 -2.09
N ARG A 224 19.57 -9.16 -3.34
CA ARG A 224 18.43 -9.12 -4.28
C ARG A 224 17.79 -10.51 -4.48
N SER A 225 18.63 -11.52 -4.64
CA SER A 225 18.19 -12.91 -4.79
C SER A 225 17.49 -13.44 -3.52
N ARG A 226 17.99 -13.10 -2.32
CA ARG A 226 17.36 -13.47 -1.04
C ARG A 226 16.04 -12.76 -0.82
N VAL A 227 15.93 -11.45 -1.13
CA VAL A 227 14.67 -10.70 -1.08
C VAL A 227 13.64 -11.31 -2.03
N SER A 228 14.03 -11.53 -3.30
CA SER A 228 13.16 -12.13 -4.31
C SER A 228 12.67 -13.51 -3.89
N ARG A 229 13.56 -14.39 -3.42
CA ARG A 229 13.18 -15.71 -2.91
C ARG A 229 12.32 -15.63 -1.66
N ALA A 230 12.54 -14.66 -0.76
CA ALA A 230 11.73 -14.50 0.45
C ALA A 230 10.29 -14.13 0.07
N ARG A 231 10.13 -13.16 -0.84
CA ARG A 231 8.84 -12.76 -1.40
C ARG A 231 8.15 -13.93 -2.10
N THR A 232 8.87 -14.67 -2.94
CA THR A 232 8.33 -15.87 -3.63
C THR A 232 7.94 -16.96 -2.64
N HIS A 233 8.76 -17.23 -1.62
CA HIS A 233 8.47 -18.25 -0.62
C HIS A 233 7.25 -17.90 0.24
N LEU A 234 7.13 -16.64 0.67
CA LEU A 234 5.93 -16.13 1.34
C LEU A 234 4.70 -16.27 0.43
N ARG A 235 4.79 -15.81 -0.83
CA ARG A 235 3.70 -15.95 -1.82
C ARG A 235 3.27 -17.40 -2.03
N THR A 236 4.19 -18.36 -2.08
CA THR A 236 3.87 -19.78 -2.27
C THR A 236 3.24 -20.40 -1.03
N ARG A 237 3.78 -20.17 0.17
CA ARG A 237 3.23 -20.74 1.41
C ARG A 237 1.87 -20.19 1.77
N LEU A 238 1.62 -18.92 1.47
CA LEU A 238 0.33 -18.27 1.72
C LEU A 238 -0.74 -18.65 0.69
N LYS A 239 -0.35 -19.13 -0.51
CA LYS A 239 -1.27 -19.72 -1.51
C LYS A 239 -1.57 -21.21 -1.27
N ALA A 240 -0.68 -21.93 -0.62
CA ALA A 240 -0.79 -23.38 -0.38
C ALA A 240 -1.60 -23.73 0.89
N ARG A 241 -2.14 -22.73 1.59
CA ARG A 241 -2.98 -22.86 2.80
C ARG A 241 -4.33 -22.25 2.55
#